data_AF-A0A7J4RJI1-F1
#
_entry.id   AF-A0A7J4RJI1-F1
#
_cell.length_a   1.000
_cell.length_b   1.000
_cell.length_c   1.000
_cell.angle_alpha   90.00
_cell.angle_beta   90.00
_cell.angle_gamma   90.00
#
_symmetry.space_group_name_H-M   'P 1'
#
loop_
_entity.id
_entity.type
_entity.pdbx_description
1 polymer ?
#
loop_
_entity_poly.entity_id
_entity_poly.type
_entity_poly.pdbx_seq_one_letter_code
_entity_poly.pdbx_strand_id
1 'polypeptide(L)'
;SPELFTHSDQVIDLPEYREQATIMEEGGMLGFFLIELFSNIPDPGLRVPLVTSILLFLLLNVALVGFLFVYEVARILFLDVQDVSGRGGIRLADSRLLRAERSQQARVLNFCFTGFAGQSMLLLALAMITFWDSSFLPQGAECGNWQGTLCTYVEKDAMEELTWMLASGGQICFLLIWLTSLQVGSKLDDISFDASISEQRQMLTKMEDMIYLKQRPFTELIAQDRWTRAVEFYDEILNPTEISTQGLDLLRQTGAKMQLFAGLNRWEEAEENAVSLLALQAGRDAQVARLILAAASLCQRDLPEAAPRLALLNKSDVEAARLQWFAAVLDTKRKVPSVSQPILRIDPLMRRNIDLLKRTAEGNPRGNTTYRNRPADRLMLLGDCARMRLDGRSEEALSMLESFMKKHEENVDLPTTAWSQGRVVAALLHLDANRPNTAVRIARDLRANEPRHPHVRSLVRILNELGLLERMATEPTKMTLLVDSEGDWMRDWPILHTVHVSPRLGSTASRKHAARANAWIVHSKEQSISDFYNRTNLWKKIPYNGENQPPHGLYLHLYGIITTVAGMPVDLGLPSGINIENLRARDLI
;
A
#
# COMPACT_ATOMS: atom_id res chain seq x y z
N SER A 1 30.12 -4.56 45.73
CA SER A 1 30.98 -4.22 46.88
C SER A 1 32.24 -3.58 46.34
N PRO A 2 32.74 -2.48 46.92
CA PRO A 2 33.91 -1.76 46.40
C PRO A 2 35.22 -2.56 46.48
N GLU A 3 35.22 -3.70 47.19
CA GLU A 3 36.42 -4.54 47.41
C GLU A 3 36.64 -5.63 46.35
N LEU A 4 35.86 -5.68 45.26
CA LEU A 4 35.93 -6.81 44.32
C LEU A 4 37.06 -6.70 43.26
N PHE A 5 37.70 -5.54 43.15
CA PHE A 5 38.73 -5.27 42.15
C PHE A 5 39.80 -4.34 42.73
N THR A 6 40.75 -4.94 43.43
CA THR A 6 41.96 -4.28 43.92
C THR A 6 43.14 -4.86 43.18
N HIS A 7 43.97 -4.02 42.59
CA HIS A 7 45.19 -4.44 41.92
C HIS A 7 46.17 -5.10 42.91
N SER A 8 47.03 -6.00 42.44
CA SER A 8 48.07 -6.57 43.31
C SER A 8 49.08 -5.51 43.74
N ASP A 9 49.74 -5.76 44.87
CA ASP A 9 50.83 -4.92 45.40
C ASP A 9 51.91 -4.62 44.33
N GLN A 10 52.10 -5.56 43.38
CA GLN A 10 53.05 -5.41 42.28
C GLN A 10 52.68 -4.31 41.27
N VAL A 11 51.38 -4.05 41.05
CA VAL A 11 50.91 -2.96 40.19
C VAL A 11 50.98 -1.63 40.94
N ILE A 12 50.62 -1.64 42.23
CA ILE A 12 50.61 -0.47 43.11
C ILE A 12 52.03 0.08 43.32
N ASP A 13 53.04 -0.80 43.36
CA ASP A 13 54.46 -0.44 43.52
C ASP A 13 55.13 0.06 42.22
N LEU A 14 54.42 0.12 41.08
CA LEU A 14 54.98 0.64 39.84
C LEU A 14 55.07 2.17 39.87
N PRO A 15 56.24 2.77 39.58
CA PRO A 15 56.42 4.23 39.68
C PRO A 15 55.61 5.03 38.66
N GLU A 16 55.15 4.39 37.58
CA GLU A 16 54.31 5.02 36.56
C GLU A 16 52.81 4.77 36.75
N TYR A 17 52.42 3.81 37.61
CA TYR A 17 51.02 3.55 37.91
C TYR A 17 50.55 4.58 38.95
N ARG A 18 49.51 5.33 38.59
CA ARG A 18 48.79 6.17 39.54
C ARG A 18 47.51 5.44 39.87
N GLU A 19 47.28 5.16 41.14
CA GLU A 19 46.04 4.58 41.62
C GLU A 19 44.87 5.43 41.09
N GLN A 20 44.08 4.81 40.21
CA GLN A 20 42.91 5.42 39.61
C GLN A 20 41.73 5.22 40.55
N ALA A 21 40.81 6.19 40.62
CA ALA A 21 39.70 6.11 41.56
C ALA A 21 38.69 5.01 41.16
N THR A 22 38.71 4.60 39.89
CA THR A 22 37.84 3.56 39.36
C THR A 22 38.56 2.70 38.30
N ILE A 23 38.18 1.41 38.21
CA ILE A 23 38.54 0.44 37.13
C ILE A 23 38.24 0.97 35.72
N MET A 24 37.43 2.02 35.66
CA MET A 24 36.93 2.63 34.46
C MET A 24 38.02 3.41 33.70
N GLU A 25 38.88 4.11 34.44
CA GLU A 25 40.05 4.83 33.92
C GLU A 25 41.10 3.86 33.36
N GLU A 26 41.03 2.61 33.78
CA GLU A 26 41.92 1.51 33.39
C GLU A 26 41.44 0.72 32.17
N GLY A 27 40.26 1.04 31.61
CA GLY A 27 39.69 0.36 30.45
C GLY A 27 38.67 -0.75 30.79
N GLY A 28 38.05 -0.70 31.96
CA GLY A 28 37.05 -1.67 32.42
C GLY A 28 37.67 -3.01 32.84
N MET A 29 36.86 -4.07 33.02
CA MET A 29 37.38 -5.36 33.51
C MET A 29 38.52 -5.94 32.66
N LEU A 30 38.44 -5.78 31.33
CA LEU A 30 39.52 -6.24 30.43
C LEU A 30 40.80 -5.40 30.62
N GLY A 31 40.67 -4.09 30.77
CA GLY A 31 41.78 -3.19 31.05
C GLY A 31 42.45 -3.48 32.39
N PHE A 32 41.68 -3.68 33.45
CA PHE A 32 42.15 -4.10 34.77
C PHE A 32 43.02 -5.36 34.71
N PHE A 33 42.53 -6.44 34.09
CA PHE A 33 43.31 -7.68 33.96
C PHE A 33 44.54 -7.54 33.05
N LEU A 34 44.51 -6.63 32.07
CA LEU A 34 45.64 -6.37 31.20
C LEU A 34 46.73 -5.55 31.89
N ILE A 35 46.37 -4.57 32.71
CA ILE A 35 47.32 -3.84 33.57
C ILE A 35 48.01 -4.83 34.53
N GLU A 36 47.24 -5.73 35.12
CA GLU A 36 47.75 -6.84 35.95
C GLU A 36 48.71 -7.76 35.17
N LEU A 37 48.44 -7.99 33.88
CA LEU A 37 49.28 -8.82 33.03
C LEU A 37 50.59 -8.11 32.65
N PHE A 38 50.54 -6.81 32.34
CA PHE A 38 51.70 -6.03 31.90
C PHE A 38 52.58 -5.53 33.04
N SER A 39 52.12 -5.60 34.29
CA SER A 39 52.96 -5.40 35.48
C SER A 39 54.10 -6.44 35.58
N ASN A 40 53.98 -7.57 34.88
CA ASN A 40 55.02 -8.58 34.76
C ASN A 40 56.15 -8.21 33.78
N ILE A 41 56.00 -7.10 33.03
CA ILE A 41 57.03 -6.62 32.11
C ILE A 41 57.90 -5.58 32.84
N PRO A 42 59.20 -5.86 33.08
CA PRO A 42 60.06 -5.04 33.92
C PRO A 42 60.61 -3.77 33.25
N ASP A 43 60.48 -3.62 31.92
CA ASP A 43 61.00 -2.46 31.18
C ASP A 43 59.92 -1.38 30.96
N PRO A 44 60.06 -0.19 31.58
CA PRO A 44 59.14 0.93 31.44
C PRO A 44 58.98 1.44 30.00
N GLY A 45 60.05 1.35 29.20
CA GLY A 45 60.06 1.81 27.81
C GLY A 45 59.13 0.99 26.90
N LEU A 46 58.77 -0.22 27.32
CA LEU A 46 57.88 -1.13 26.60
C LEU A 46 56.48 -1.16 27.20
N ARG A 47 56.35 -1.02 28.53
CA ARG A 47 55.06 -1.09 29.25
C ARG A 47 54.13 0.08 28.95
N VAL A 48 54.62 1.32 29.05
CA VAL A 48 53.80 2.54 28.91
C VAL A 48 53.17 2.70 27.51
N PRO A 49 53.91 2.49 26.40
CA PRO A 49 53.32 2.53 25.07
C PRO A 49 52.26 1.44 24.84
N LEU A 50 52.41 0.28 25.49
CA LEU A 50 51.54 -0.87 25.31
C LEU A 50 50.17 -0.66 25.98
N VAL A 51 50.15 -0.13 27.20
CA VAL A 51 48.92 0.25 27.91
C VAL A 51 48.18 1.35 27.14
N THR A 52 48.90 2.38 26.70
CA THR A 52 48.32 3.48 25.90
C THR A 52 47.77 2.99 24.56
N SER A 53 48.47 2.07 23.88
CA SER A 53 48.02 1.47 22.62
C SER A 53 46.76 0.62 22.80
N ILE A 54 46.61 -0.03 23.95
CA ILE A 54 45.44 -0.86 24.28
C ILE A 54 44.22 0.00 24.62
N LEU A 55 44.40 1.10 25.33
CA LEU A 55 43.33 2.08 25.57
C LEU A 55 42.84 2.70 24.26
N LEU A 56 43.78 3.04 23.36
CA LEU A 56 43.46 3.53 22.02
C LEU A 56 42.76 2.45 21.16
N PHE A 57 43.19 1.19 21.28
CA PHE A 57 42.57 0.04 20.63
C PHE A 57 41.14 -0.22 21.16
N LEU A 58 40.90 -0.07 22.47
CA LEU A 58 39.57 -0.20 23.07
C LEU A 58 38.61 0.91 22.59
N LEU A 59 39.07 2.16 22.52
CA LEU A 59 38.31 3.27 21.93
C LEU A 59 38.01 3.04 20.43
N LEU A 60 39.01 2.57 19.68
CA LEU A 60 38.84 2.20 18.27
C LEU A 60 37.83 1.06 18.09
N ASN A 61 37.81 0.08 18.98
CA ASN A 61 36.85 -1.02 18.96
C ASN A 61 35.41 -0.54 19.17
N VAL A 62 35.16 0.44 20.04
CA VAL A 62 33.82 1.03 20.19
C VAL A 62 33.36 1.69 18.89
N ALA A 63 34.24 2.44 18.22
CA ALA A 63 33.93 3.05 16.93
C ALA A 63 33.70 2.00 15.82
N LEU A 64 34.49 0.94 15.81
CA LEU A 64 34.41 -0.15 14.83
C LEU A 64 33.15 -0.99 15.02
N VAL A 65 32.77 -1.30 16.26
CA VAL A 65 31.50 -1.95 16.61
C VAL A 65 30.31 -1.06 16.24
N GLY A 66 30.41 0.26 16.47
CA GLY A 66 29.40 1.22 16.04
C GLY A 66 29.20 1.23 14.52
N PHE A 67 30.28 1.24 13.76
CA PHE A 67 30.25 1.16 12.30
C PHE A 67 29.67 -0.17 11.80
N LEU A 68 30.10 -1.29 12.41
CA LEU A 68 29.56 -2.62 12.10
C LEU A 68 28.08 -2.75 12.44
N PHE A 69 27.59 -2.11 13.51
CA PHE A 69 26.17 -2.08 13.84
C PHE A 69 25.36 -1.34 12.77
N VAL A 70 25.81 -0.15 12.34
CA VAL A 70 25.13 0.58 11.26
C VAL A 70 25.17 -0.21 9.96
N TYR A 71 26.31 -0.83 9.65
CA TYR A 71 26.46 -1.71 8.50
C TYR A 71 25.51 -2.90 8.57
N GLU A 72 25.38 -3.56 9.72
CA GLU A 72 24.48 -4.72 9.86
C GLU A 72 23.01 -4.33 9.89
N VAL A 73 22.64 -3.22 10.52
CA VAL A 73 21.25 -2.71 10.44
C VAL A 73 20.89 -2.36 9.00
N ALA A 74 21.81 -1.72 8.26
CA ALA A 74 21.61 -1.46 6.84
C ALA A 74 21.49 -2.77 6.05
N ARG A 75 22.39 -3.73 6.28
CA ARG A 75 22.39 -5.04 5.63
C ARG A 75 21.11 -5.83 5.92
N ILE A 76 20.64 -5.88 7.16
CA ILE A 76 19.39 -6.54 7.58
C ILE A 76 18.16 -5.86 6.93
N LEU A 77 18.14 -4.53 6.86
CA LEU A 77 17.09 -3.77 6.16
C LEU A 77 17.05 -4.11 4.66
N PHE A 78 18.21 -4.37 4.05
CA PHE A 78 18.32 -4.78 2.64
C PHE A 78 18.08 -6.29 2.39
N LEU A 79 18.22 -7.15 3.42
CA LEU A 79 18.16 -8.62 3.32
C LEU A 79 16.86 -9.28 3.81
N ASP A 80 15.79 -8.52 4.08
CA ASP A 80 14.44 -9.08 4.31
C ASP A 80 14.26 -9.89 5.61
N VAL A 81 14.81 -9.43 6.74
CA VAL A 81 14.40 -9.96 8.06
C VAL A 81 13.36 -9.01 8.66
N GLN A 82 12.13 -9.50 8.72
CA GLN A 82 10.89 -8.73 8.92
C GLN A 82 10.67 -8.09 10.28
N ASP A 83 11.51 -8.30 11.29
CA ASP A 83 11.27 -7.73 12.61
C ASP A 83 12.56 -7.24 13.26
N VAL A 84 12.70 -5.91 13.38
CA VAL A 84 13.42 -5.38 14.53
C VAL A 84 12.39 -5.19 15.66
N SER A 85 12.45 -6.15 16.58
CA SER A 85 12.03 -6.10 17.98
C SER A 85 10.81 -6.92 18.39
N GLY A 86 11.00 -7.67 19.49
CA GLY A 86 9.91 -8.21 20.29
C GLY A 86 9.02 -7.11 20.87
N ARG A 87 7.72 -7.43 20.98
CA ARG A 87 6.64 -6.75 21.74
C ARG A 87 6.48 -5.22 21.68
N GLY A 88 7.26 -4.49 20.88
CA GLY A 88 7.18 -3.02 20.75
C GLY A 88 7.64 -2.44 19.41
N GLY A 89 7.73 -3.25 18.35
CA GLY A 89 8.25 -2.81 17.04
C GLY A 89 7.45 -1.66 16.42
N ILE A 90 8.14 -0.56 16.13
CA ILE A 90 7.62 0.54 15.30
C ILE A 90 7.61 0.06 13.85
N ARG A 91 6.41 -0.19 13.28
CA ARG A 91 6.25 -0.41 11.84
C ARG A 91 6.53 0.90 11.10
N LEU A 92 7.75 1.05 10.58
CA LEU A 92 8.16 2.26 9.86
C LEU A 92 7.63 2.31 8.42
N ALA A 93 7.47 1.15 7.75
CA ALA A 93 6.83 0.98 6.45
C ALA A 93 6.68 -0.52 6.11
N ASP A 94 5.86 -0.85 5.12
CA ASP A 94 5.71 -2.22 4.61
C ASP A 94 7.01 -2.70 3.92
N SER A 95 7.48 -3.92 4.23
CA SER A 95 8.81 -4.41 3.82
C SER A 95 8.95 -4.50 2.30
N ARG A 96 7.84 -4.74 1.59
CA ARG A 96 7.78 -4.79 0.14
C ARG A 96 7.91 -3.40 -0.51
N LEU A 97 7.37 -2.36 0.12
CA LEU A 97 7.50 -0.97 -0.34
C LEU A 97 8.90 -0.40 -0.04
N LEU A 98 9.49 -0.77 1.10
CA LEU A 98 10.88 -0.45 1.42
C LEU A 98 11.85 -1.02 0.37
N ARG A 99 11.58 -2.22 -0.18
CA ARG A 99 12.38 -2.81 -1.26
C ARG A 99 12.28 -2.05 -2.58
N ALA A 100 11.13 -1.46 -2.88
CA ALA A 100 10.84 -0.83 -4.17
C ALA A 100 11.29 0.64 -4.25
N GLU A 101 11.43 1.35 -3.11
CA GLU A 101 11.57 2.81 -3.13
C GLU A 101 12.84 3.34 -2.44
N ARG A 102 13.77 3.88 -3.25
CA ARG A 102 15.05 4.45 -2.74
C ARG A 102 14.87 5.63 -1.79
N SER A 103 13.79 6.40 -1.93
CA SER A 103 13.48 7.55 -1.07
C SER A 103 13.15 7.11 0.37
N GLN A 104 12.38 6.03 0.52
CA GLN A 104 12.02 5.46 1.83
C GLN A 104 13.22 4.75 2.46
N GLN A 105 14.01 4.02 1.66
CA GLN A 105 15.30 3.45 2.08
C GLN A 105 16.21 4.55 2.64
N ALA A 106 16.35 5.67 1.93
CA ALA A 106 17.17 6.80 2.37
C ALA A 106 16.66 7.45 3.66
N ARG A 107 15.34 7.52 3.86
CA ARG A 107 14.75 8.10 5.09
C ARG A 107 15.01 7.23 6.32
N VAL A 108 14.87 5.91 6.19
CA VAL A 108 15.20 4.96 7.28
C VAL A 108 16.70 4.97 7.56
N LEU A 109 17.52 4.97 6.51
CA LEU A 109 18.97 5.04 6.64
C LEU A 109 19.42 6.35 7.32
N ASN A 110 18.83 7.48 6.95
CA ASN A 110 19.09 8.78 7.60
C ASN A 110 18.66 8.78 9.07
N PHE A 111 17.56 8.13 9.43
CA PHE A 111 17.14 7.98 10.83
C PHE A 111 18.16 7.16 11.64
N CYS A 112 18.63 6.02 11.11
CA CYS A 112 19.66 5.22 11.76
C CYS A 112 21.00 5.99 11.88
N PHE A 113 21.41 6.70 10.82
CA PHE A 113 22.63 7.53 10.86
C PHE A 113 22.51 8.70 11.84
N THR A 114 21.35 9.34 11.96
CA THR A 114 21.15 10.43 12.95
C THR A 114 21.12 9.90 14.38
N GLY A 115 20.53 8.73 14.63
CA GLY A 115 20.59 8.07 15.94
C GLY A 115 22.02 7.71 16.34
N PHE A 116 22.79 7.10 15.43
CA PHE A 116 24.19 6.77 15.68
C PHE A 116 25.10 8.00 15.82
N ALA A 117 24.92 9.01 14.96
CA ALA A 117 25.66 10.26 15.05
C ALA A 117 25.36 11.00 16.36
N GLY A 118 24.10 10.98 16.81
CA GLY A 118 23.68 11.55 18.10
C GLY A 118 24.35 10.86 19.29
N GLN A 119 24.34 9.53 19.32
CA GLN A 119 25.05 8.76 20.36
C GLN A 119 26.56 9.00 20.33
N SER A 120 27.17 8.98 19.14
CA SER A 120 28.62 9.16 18.97
C SER A 120 29.07 10.57 19.37
N MET A 121 28.30 11.59 19.01
CA MET A 121 28.55 12.97 19.44
C MET A 121 28.35 13.14 20.95
N LEU A 122 27.37 12.47 21.55
CA LEU A 122 27.16 12.51 23.01
C LEU A 122 28.30 11.83 23.76
N LEU A 123 28.75 10.66 23.29
CA LEU A 123 29.92 9.97 23.85
C LEU A 123 31.20 10.75 23.65
N LEU A 124 31.38 11.40 22.48
CA LEU A 124 32.50 12.30 22.25
C LEU A 124 32.43 13.54 23.15
N ALA A 125 31.24 14.10 23.38
CA ALA A 125 31.06 15.24 24.28
C ALA A 125 31.34 14.87 25.73
N LEU A 126 30.83 13.72 26.21
CA LEU A 126 31.17 13.21 27.55
C LEU A 126 32.66 12.89 27.65
N ALA A 127 33.24 12.23 26.63
CA ALA A 127 34.67 11.93 26.60
C ALA A 127 35.52 13.21 26.55
N MET A 128 35.12 14.26 25.83
CA MET A 128 35.82 15.55 25.86
C MET A 128 35.70 16.21 27.24
N ILE A 129 34.55 16.10 27.91
CA ILE A 129 34.34 16.64 29.26
C ILE A 129 35.19 15.89 30.30
N THR A 130 35.43 14.58 30.11
CA THR A 130 36.23 13.77 31.04
C THR A 130 37.73 13.73 30.73
N PHE A 131 38.14 13.78 29.45
CA PHE A 131 39.55 13.74 29.04
C PHE A 131 40.25 15.10 29.04
N TRP A 132 39.55 16.22 28.80
CA TRP A 132 40.15 17.56 28.90
C TRP A 132 40.21 18.01 30.37
N ASP A 133 40.96 17.24 31.13
CA ASP A 133 41.80 17.59 32.28
C ASP A 133 41.26 18.62 33.29
N SER A 134 40.85 18.13 34.46
CA SER A 134 41.08 18.59 35.86
C SER A 134 41.19 20.08 36.27
N SER A 135 41.14 21.03 35.33
CA SER A 135 41.47 22.45 35.52
C SER A 135 40.26 23.38 35.38
N PHE A 136 39.14 22.91 34.82
CA PHE A 136 37.95 23.73 34.55
C PHE A 136 36.68 23.29 35.29
N LEU A 137 36.69 22.11 35.90
CA LEU A 137 35.65 21.66 36.83
C LEU A 137 36.21 21.82 38.25
N PRO A 138 35.64 22.70 39.09
CA PRO A 138 36.18 22.95 40.41
C PRO A 138 36.03 21.69 41.28
N GLN A 139 37.16 21.13 41.73
CA GLN A 139 37.20 19.95 42.60
C GLN A 139 37.52 20.35 44.03
N GLY A 140 36.85 19.70 44.99
CA GLY A 140 37.10 19.91 46.42
C GLY A 140 37.01 21.38 46.85
N ALA A 141 38.12 21.91 47.40
CA ALA A 141 38.17 23.24 48.02
C ALA A 141 37.92 24.41 47.05
N GLU A 142 38.04 24.21 45.73
CA GLU A 142 37.79 25.25 44.71
C GLU A 142 36.30 25.39 44.33
N CYS A 143 35.42 24.47 44.76
CA CYS A 143 33.99 24.51 44.39
C CYS A 143 33.16 25.53 45.19
N GLY A 144 33.67 26.08 46.29
CA GLY A 144 33.05 27.17 47.05
C GLY A 144 31.53 26.97 47.29
N ASN A 145 30.71 27.96 46.93
CA ASN A 145 29.25 27.94 47.13
C ASN A 145 28.48 26.90 46.28
N TRP A 146 29.14 26.20 45.35
CA TRP A 146 28.51 25.27 44.41
C TRP A 146 28.53 23.81 44.88
N GLN A 147 29.11 23.56 46.06
CA GLN A 147 29.31 22.24 46.66
C GLN A 147 28.02 21.46 46.93
N GLY A 148 26.88 22.15 47.10
CA GLY A 148 25.58 21.53 47.36
C GLY A 148 24.66 21.34 46.14
N THR A 149 25.05 21.81 44.95
CA THR A 149 24.13 21.87 43.80
C THR A 149 24.71 21.35 42.49
N LEU A 150 25.91 21.79 42.10
CA LEU A 150 26.49 21.45 40.79
C LEU A 150 27.65 20.46 40.94
N CYS A 151 28.52 20.62 41.94
CA CYS A 151 29.66 19.71 42.12
C CYS A 151 29.29 18.32 42.68
N THR A 152 28.14 18.16 43.33
CA THR A 152 27.65 16.85 43.80
C THR A 152 27.05 15.99 42.69
N TYR A 153 26.58 16.58 41.60
CA TYR A 153 26.00 15.86 40.46
C TYR A 153 26.89 15.88 39.22
N VAL A 154 27.82 16.84 39.13
CA VAL A 154 28.88 16.96 38.11
C VAL A 154 30.23 16.70 38.78
N GLU A 155 30.27 15.70 39.64
CA GLU A 155 31.53 15.14 40.13
C GLU A 155 32.10 14.22 39.04
N LYS A 156 33.42 14.18 38.88
CA LYS A 156 34.10 13.41 37.83
C LYS A 156 33.57 11.98 37.79
N ASP A 157 33.49 11.35 38.95
CA ASP A 157 33.05 9.97 39.13
C ASP A 157 31.58 9.76 38.71
N ALA A 158 30.69 10.74 38.94
CA ALA A 158 29.28 10.63 38.60
C ALA A 158 28.99 10.79 37.08
N MET A 159 29.72 11.69 36.40
CA MET A 159 29.63 11.82 34.94
C MET A 159 30.26 10.64 34.22
N GLU A 160 31.33 10.09 34.78
CA GLU A 160 32.01 8.89 34.33
C GLU A 160 31.13 7.64 34.47
N GLU A 161 30.51 7.46 35.64
CA GLU A 161 29.54 6.39 35.89
C GLU A 161 28.34 6.48 34.93
N LEU A 162 27.84 7.69 34.66
CA LEU A 162 26.74 7.89 33.71
C LEU A 162 27.14 7.62 32.25
N THR A 163 28.38 7.96 31.86
CA THR A 163 28.94 7.60 30.55
C THR A 163 28.98 6.08 30.38
N TRP A 164 29.41 5.37 31.42
CA TRP A 164 29.50 3.91 31.41
C TRP A 164 28.15 3.23 31.48
N MET A 165 27.20 3.73 32.25
CA MET A 165 25.86 3.16 32.30
C MET A 165 25.15 3.30 30.94
N LEU A 166 25.42 4.40 30.21
CA LEU A 166 24.91 4.61 28.85
C LEU A 166 25.64 3.74 27.81
N ALA A 167 26.97 3.65 27.89
CA ALA A 167 27.78 2.85 26.96
C ALA A 167 27.59 1.34 27.18
N SER A 168 27.60 0.86 28.42
CA SER A 168 27.37 -0.54 28.78
C SER A 168 25.91 -0.94 28.56
N GLY A 169 24.95 -0.07 28.87
CA GLY A 169 23.54 -0.27 28.50
C GLY A 169 23.35 -0.41 26.99
N GLY A 170 24.01 0.45 26.21
CA GLY A 170 24.05 0.36 24.75
C GLY A 170 24.67 -0.95 24.24
N GLN A 171 25.80 -1.38 24.81
CA GLN A 171 26.47 -2.62 24.41
C GLN A 171 25.73 -3.89 24.84
N ILE A 172 25.08 -3.91 26.00
CA ILE A 172 24.26 -5.04 26.46
C ILE A 172 23.01 -5.17 25.58
N CYS A 173 22.32 -4.06 25.31
CA CYS A 173 21.21 -4.05 24.36
C CYS A 173 21.66 -4.49 22.96
N PHE A 174 22.82 -4.03 22.50
CA PHE A 174 23.41 -4.48 21.24
C PHE A 174 23.70 -5.98 21.24
N LEU A 175 24.41 -6.50 22.24
CA LEU A 175 24.76 -7.93 22.32
C LEU A 175 23.51 -8.81 22.38
N LEU A 176 22.47 -8.39 23.11
CA LEU A 176 21.18 -9.09 23.14
C LEU A 176 20.54 -9.12 21.74
N ILE A 177 20.45 -7.97 21.06
CA ILE A 177 19.92 -7.89 19.70
C ILE A 177 20.76 -8.71 18.72
N TRP A 178 22.09 -8.61 18.82
CA TRP A 178 23.06 -9.28 17.96
C TRP A 178 23.04 -10.80 18.13
N LEU A 179 23.03 -11.32 19.36
CA LEU A 179 22.88 -12.75 19.65
C LEU A 179 21.55 -13.29 19.12
N THR A 180 20.44 -12.55 19.29
CA THR A 180 19.17 -12.94 18.70
C THR A 180 19.19 -12.87 17.17
N SER A 181 19.94 -11.95 16.58
CA SER A 181 20.12 -11.84 15.12
C SER A 181 20.94 -12.99 14.56
N LEU A 182 21.98 -13.47 15.26
CA LEU A 182 22.79 -14.61 14.84
C LEU A 182 21.98 -15.91 14.76
N GLN A 183 21.05 -16.12 15.68
CA GLN A 183 20.14 -17.27 15.66
C GLN A 183 19.16 -17.26 14.47
N VAL A 184 18.84 -16.08 13.94
CA VAL A 184 18.04 -15.93 12.71
C VAL A 184 18.94 -16.06 11.48
N GLY A 185 20.17 -15.56 11.54
CA GLY A 185 21.20 -15.66 10.51
C GLY A 185 21.60 -17.11 10.16
N SER A 186 21.69 -18.00 11.15
CA SER A 186 22.05 -19.41 10.89
C SER A 186 20.95 -20.22 10.22
N LYS A 187 19.72 -19.70 10.13
CA LYS A 187 18.62 -20.29 9.34
C LYS A 187 18.62 -19.81 7.88
N LEU A 188 19.50 -18.88 7.51
CA LEU A 188 19.59 -18.27 6.18
C LEU A 188 20.68 -18.86 5.29
N ASP A 189 21.50 -19.79 5.78
CA ASP A 189 22.54 -20.48 4.98
C ASP A 189 21.97 -21.41 3.89
N ASP A 190 20.63 -21.55 3.82
CA ASP A 190 19.93 -22.26 2.74
C ASP A 190 19.31 -21.35 1.67
N ILE A 191 19.54 -20.03 1.72
CA ILE A 191 19.11 -19.11 0.64
C ILE A 191 20.32 -18.75 -0.20
N SER A 192 20.49 -19.46 -1.32
CA SER A 192 21.46 -19.08 -2.35
C SER A 192 21.20 -17.63 -2.79
N PHE A 193 22.20 -16.78 -2.58
CA PHE A 193 22.17 -15.40 -3.03
C PHE A 193 22.33 -15.39 -4.55
N ASP A 194 21.19 -15.44 -5.23
CA ASP A 194 21.15 -15.63 -6.68
C ASP A 194 21.58 -14.35 -7.39
N ALA A 195 22.88 -14.25 -7.68
CA ALA A 195 23.48 -13.17 -8.47
C ALA A 195 22.82 -13.03 -9.87
N SER A 196 22.11 -14.06 -10.34
CA SER A 196 21.33 -14.02 -11.59
C SER A 196 20.16 -13.04 -11.54
N ILE A 197 19.63 -12.68 -10.36
CA ILE A 197 18.55 -11.69 -10.22
C ILE A 197 19.04 -10.30 -10.64
N SER A 198 20.30 -9.96 -10.39
CA SER A 198 20.87 -8.66 -10.77
C SER A 198 21.05 -8.53 -12.29
N GLU A 199 21.48 -9.61 -12.94
CA GLU A 199 21.66 -9.71 -14.39
C GLU A 199 20.30 -9.75 -15.11
N GLN A 200 19.34 -10.50 -14.58
CA GLN A 200 17.94 -10.49 -15.02
C GLN A 200 17.31 -9.10 -14.86
N ARG A 201 17.54 -8.37 -13.75
CA ARG A 201 17.06 -6.98 -13.59
C ARG A 201 17.63 -6.03 -14.64
N GLN A 202 18.91 -6.14 -14.97
CA GLN A 202 19.53 -5.34 -16.02
C GLN A 202 19.00 -5.69 -17.42
N MET A 203 18.75 -6.98 -17.68
CA MET A 203 18.10 -7.45 -18.91
C MET A 203 16.65 -6.97 -19.02
N LEU A 204 15.88 -7.02 -17.93
CA LEU A 204 14.51 -6.52 -17.84
C LEU A 204 14.43 -5.01 -18.11
N THR A 205 15.41 -4.25 -17.61
CA THR A 205 15.52 -2.80 -17.88
C THR A 205 15.75 -2.53 -19.37
N LYS A 206 16.58 -3.36 -20.04
CA LYS A 206 16.84 -3.24 -21.49
C LYS A 206 15.63 -3.61 -22.36
N MET A 207 14.64 -4.32 -21.83
CA MET A 207 13.46 -4.80 -22.56
C MET A 207 12.14 -4.16 -22.10
N GLU A 208 12.22 -3.13 -21.25
CA GLU A 208 11.08 -2.43 -20.65
C GLU A 208 10.11 -1.86 -21.69
N ASP A 209 10.64 -1.25 -22.77
CA ASP A 209 9.83 -0.70 -23.85
C ASP A 209 8.95 -1.76 -24.53
N MET A 210 9.45 -2.99 -24.68
CA MET A 210 8.69 -4.11 -25.26
C MET A 210 7.59 -4.60 -24.31
N ILE A 211 7.81 -4.54 -22.99
CA ILE A 211 6.82 -4.91 -21.98
C ILE A 211 5.72 -3.85 -21.94
N TYR A 212 6.09 -2.57 -21.96
CA TYR A 212 5.15 -1.45 -21.97
C TYR A 212 4.27 -1.44 -23.23
N LEU A 213 4.85 -1.75 -24.40
CA LEU A 213 4.11 -1.93 -25.66
C LEU A 213 3.09 -3.09 -25.59
N LYS A 214 3.36 -4.14 -24.81
CA LYS A 214 2.42 -5.28 -24.61
C LYS A 214 1.41 -5.06 -23.47
N GLN A 215 1.68 -4.16 -22.52
CA GLN A 215 0.73 -3.77 -21.48
C GLN A 215 -0.42 -2.91 -22.02
N ARG A 216 -0.15 -2.01 -22.99
CA ARG A 216 -1.17 -1.18 -23.65
C ARG A 216 -2.33 -2.01 -24.26
N PRO A 217 -2.06 -3.14 -24.94
CA PRO A 217 -3.09 -4.06 -25.41
C PRO A 217 -4.11 -4.48 -24.35
N PHE A 218 -3.69 -4.79 -23.12
CA PHE A 218 -4.63 -5.25 -22.08
C PHE A 218 -5.57 -4.14 -21.61
N THR A 219 -5.01 -2.99 -21.27
CA THR A 219 -5.82 -1.83 -20.84
C THR A 219 -6.79 -1.39 -21.92
N GLU A 220 -6.38 -1.49 -23.19
CA GLU A 220 -7.21 -1.16 -24.34
C GLU A 220 -8.34 -2.19 -24.54
N LEU A 221 -8.02 -3.49 -24.50
CA LEU A 221 -9.04 -4.55 -24.61
C LEU A 221 -10.10 -4.43 -23.50
N ILE A 222 -9.69 -4.18 -22.26
CA ILE A 222 -10.62 -3.97 -21.15
C ILE A 222 -11.43 -2.68 -21.34
N ALA A 223 -10.79 -1.58 -21.76
CA ALA A 223 -11.48 -0.32 -22.02
C ALA A 223 -12.52 -0.43 -23.15
N GLN A 224 -12.26 -1.28 -24.15
CA GLN A 224 -13.16 -1.56 -25.26
C GLN A 224 -14.23 -2.63 -24.94
N ASP A 225 -14.28 -3.14 -23.70
CA ASP A 225 -15.20 -4.19 -23.27
C ASP A 225 -14.99 -5.55 -23.98
N ARG A 226 -13.75 -5.82 -24.42
CA ARG A 226 -13.32 -7.06 -25.10
C ARG A 226 -12.74 -8.08 -24.12
N TRP A 227 -13.52 -8.39 -23.08
CA TRP A 227 -13.05 -9.25 -21.99
C TRP A 227 -12.69 -10.67 -22.43
N THR A 228 -13.49 -11.31 -23.30
CA THR A 228 -13.18 -12.66 -23.77
C THR A 228 -11.80 -12.71 -24.42
N ARG A 229 -11.51 -11.73 -25.28
CA ARG A 229 -10.21 -11.61 -25.94
C ARG A 229 -9.09 -11.28 -24.95
N ALA A 230 -9.34 -10.45 -23.94
CA ALA A 230 -8.36 -10.15 -22.90
C ALA A 230 -7.98 -11.41 -22.08
N VAL A 231 -8.96 -12.27 -21.75
CA VAL A 231 -8.69 -13.51 -21.03
C VAL A 231 -7.99 -14.54 -21.93
N GLU A 232 -8.34 -14.64 -23.21
CA GLU A 232 -7.59 -15.45 -24.18
C GLU A 232 -6.14 -15.01 -24.31
N PHE A 233 -5.91 -13.69 -24.44
CA PHE A 233 -4.56 -13.14 -24.51
C PHE A 233 -3.76 -13.40 -23.23
N TYR A 234 -4.43 -13.46 -22.08
CA TYR A 234 -3.81 -13.87 -20.82
C TYR A 234 -3.42 -15.36 -20.80
N ASP A 235 -4.22 -16.26 -21.38
CA ASP A 235 -3.84 -17.67 -21.52
C ASP A 235 -2.62 -17.87 -22.43
N GLU A 236 -2.50 -17.07 -23.49
CA GLU A 236 -1.31 -17.04 -24.35
C GLU A 236 -0.04 -16.66 -23.55
N ILE A 237 -0.18 -15.83 -22.52
CA ILE A 237 0.94 -15.45 -21.62
C ILE A 237 1.24 -16.54 -20.58
N LEU A 238 0.25 -17.31 -20.16
CA LEU A 238 0.45 -18.42 -19.23
C LEU A 238 1.15 -19.61 -19.88
N ASN A 239 0.96 -19.81 -21.19
CA ASN A 239 1.54 -20.92 -21.94
C ASN A 239 2.59 -20.42 -22.96
N PRO A 240 3.76 -19.94 -22.53
CA PRO A 240 4.78 -19.47 -23.46
C PRO A 240 5.25 -20.63 -24.37
N THR A 241 5.19 -20.41 -25.68
CA THR A 241 5.65 -21.37 -26.70
C THR A 241 7.17 -21.37 -26.89
N GLU A 242 7.85 -20.34 -26.38
CA GLU A 242 9.31 -20.18 -26.45
C GLU A 242 9.95 -20.43 -25.09
N ILE A 243 11.23 -20.82 -25.08
CA ILE A 243 12.07 -20.92 -23.88
C ILE A 243 12.41 -19.48 -23.44
N SER A 244 11.42 -18.75 -22.92
CA SER A 244 11.60 -17.42 -22.39
C SER A 244 12.21 -17.48 -20.99
N THR A 245 13.06 -16.49 -20.70
CA THR A 245 13.69 -16.32 -19.39
C THR A 245 12.61 -16.19 -18.31
N GLN A 246 12.60 -17.10 -17.33
CA GLN A 246 11.57 -17.24 -16.29
C GLN A 246 11.13 -15.91 -15.62
N GLY A 247 12.06 -14.97 -15.44
CA GLY A 247 11.77 -13.66 -14.83
C GLY A 247 10.91 -12.71 -15.70
N LEU A 248 11.03 -12.75 -17.03
CA LEU A 248 10.27 -11.90 -17.94
C LEU A 248 8.81 -12.33 -18.03
N ASP A 249 8.58 -13.65 -18.04
CA ASP A 249 7.23 -14.20 -18.07
C ASP A 249 6.50 -13.92 -16.76
N LEU A 250 7.19 -14.04 -15.63
CA LEU A 250 6.64 -13.66 -14.34
C LEU A 250 6.19 -12.19 -14.32
N LEU A 251 7.00 -11.27 -14.87
CA LEU A 251 6.66 -9.86 -14.96
C LEU A 251 5.42 -9.63 -15.84
N ARG A 252 5.37 -10.25 -17.02
CA ARG A 252 4.22 -10.17 -17.94
C ARG A 252 2.95 -10.73 -17.30
N GLN A 253 3.04 -11.90 -16.67
CA GLN A 253 1.93 -12.54 -15.98
C GLN A 253 1.42 -11.65 -14.83
N THR A 254 2.33 -11.11 -14.01
CA THR A 254 1.99 -10.24 -12.87
C THR A 254 1.33 -8.95 -13.36
N GLY A 255 1.87 -8.33 -14.41
CA GLY A 255 1.30 -7.13 -15.02
C GLY A 255 -0.09 -7.35 -15.62
N ALA A 256 -0.29 -8.45 -16.33
CA ALA A 256 -1.60 -8.81 -16.89
C ALA A 256 -2.64 -9.10 -15.79
N LYS A 257 -2.27 -9.89 -14.77
CA LYS A 257 -3.13 -10.15 -13.60
C LYS A 257 -3.54 -8.85 -12.90
N MET A 258 -2.57 -7.97 -12.63
CA MET A 258 -2.82 -6.67 -11.99
C MET A 258 -3.89 -5.87 -12.74
N GLN A 259 -3.78 -5.77 -14.07
CA GLN A 259 -4.72 -4.99 -14.88
C GLN A 259 -6.09 -5.66 -15.00
N LEU A 260 -6.14 -6.99 -15.18
CA LEU A 260 -7.39 -7.75 -15.22
C LEU A 260 -8.15 -7.65 -13.90
N PHE A 261 -7.48 -7.81 -12.76
CA PHE A 261 -8.10 -7.66 -11.45
C PHE A 261 -8.56 -6.23 -11.18
N ALA A 262 -7.77 -5.21 -11.57
CA ALA A 262 -8.20 -3.82 -11.47
C ALA A 262 -9.47 -3.56 -12.32
N GLY A 263 -9.53 -4.06 -13.56
CA GLY A 263 -10.72 -3.94 -14.41
C GLY A 263 -11.95 -4.69 -13.86
N LEU A 264 -11.74 -5.79 -13.14
CA LEU A 264 -12.79 -6.53 -12.41
C LEU A 264 -13.19 -5.85 -11.07
N ASN A 265 -12.53 -4.75 -10.68
CA ASN A 265 -12.63 -4.14 -9.36
C ASN A 265 -12.35 -5.16 -8.22
N ARG A 266 -11.37 -6.05 -8.41
CA ARG A 266 -10.81 -6.97 -7.40
C ARG A 266 -9.55 -6.33 -6.81
N TRP A 267 -9.76 -5.32 -5.97
CA TRP A 267 -8.73 -4.35 -5.60
C TRP A 267 -7.60 -4.94 -4.74
N GLU A 268 -7.91 -5.90 -3.86
CA GLU A 268 -6.91 -6.57 -3.03
C GLU A 268 -5.88 -7.34 -3.88
N GLU A 269 -6.36 -8.12 -4.84
CA GLU A 269 -5.50 -8.88 -5.74
C GLU A 269 -4.76 -7.95 -6.72
N ALA A 270 -5.42 -6.89 -7.19
CA ALA A 270 -4.77 -5.88 -8.01
C ALA A 270 -3.62 -5.20 -7.26
N GLU A 271 -3.81 -4.89 -5.97
CA GLU A 271 -2.78 -4.35 -5.09
C GLU A 271 -1.60 -5.32 -4.90
N GLU A 272 -1.87 -6.59 -4.56
CA GLU A 272 -0.82 -7.58 -4.36
C GLU A 272 0.05 -7.74 -5.62
N ASN A 273 -0.58 -7.80 -6.80
CA ASN A 273 0.13 -7.88 -8.07
C ASN A 273 0.86 -6.56 -8.39
N ALA A 274 0.30 -5.39 -8.04
CA ALA A 274 0.96 -4.10 -8.23
C ALA A 274 2.22 -3.95 -7.37
N VAL A 275 2.17 -4.35 -6.10
CA VAL A 275 3.34 -4.36 -5.20
C VAL A 275 4.41 -5.32 -5.73
N SER A 276 3.99 -6.51 -6.17
CA SER A 276 4.89 -7.51 -6.75
C SER A 276 5.59 -6.97 -8.02
N LEU A 277 4.82 -6.32 -8.90
CA LEU A 277 5.36 -5.72 -10.12
C LEU A 277 6.35 -4.58 -9.83
N LEU A 278 6.05 -3.71 -8.86
CA LEU A 278 6.96 -2.64 -8.42
C LEU A 278 8.28 -3.18 -7.87
N ALA A 279 8.22 -4.29 -7.12
CA ALA A 279 9.41 -4.95 -6.60
C ALA A 279 10.27 -5.58 -7.72
N LEU A 280 9.62 -6.13 -8.76
CA LEU A 280 10.32 -6.69 -9.94
C LEU A 280 10.97 -5.60 -10.80
N GLN A 281 10.34 -4.43 -10.96
CA GLN A 281 10.81 -3.33 -11.82
C GLN A 281 11.69 -2.28 -11.11
N ALA A 282 12.10 -2.52 -9.85
CA ALA A 282 12.89 -1.57 -9.04
C ALA A 282 12.30 -0.14 -9.01
N GLY A 283 10.97 -0.05 -9.12
CA GLY A 283 10.19 1.17 -8.97
C GLY A 283 10.37 2.27 -10.01
N ARG A 284 11.32 2.28 -10.96
CA ARG A 284 11.61 3.52 -11.71
C ARG A 284 10.55 3.91 -12.75
N ASP A 285 9.96 2.96 -13.48
CA ASP A 285 9.13 3.28 -14.65
C ASP A 285 7.73 2.62 -14.66
N ALA A 286 7.29 2.09 -13.52
CA ALA A 286 6.00 1.43 -13.34
C ALA A 286 4.84 2.41 -12.99
N GLN A 287 4.56 3.41 -13.84
CA GLN A 287 3.50 4.40 -13.58
C GLN A 287 2.12 3.76 -13.40
N VAL A 288 1.78 2.75 -14.22
CA VAL A 288 0.48 2.05 -14.14
C VAL A 288 0.34 1.33 -12.81
N ALA A 289 1.37 0.64 -12.35
CA ALA A 289 1.37 -0.05 -11.06
C ALA A 289 1.15 0.91 -9.89
N ARG A 290 1.77 2.09 -9.92
CA ARG A 290 1.56 3.14 -8.91
C ARG A 290 0.13 3.68 -8.92
N LEU A 291 -0.45 3.92 -10.09
CA LEU A 291 -1.83 4.37 -10.22
C LEU A 291 -2.80 3.32 -9.67
N ILE A 292 -2.60 2.04 -10.01
CA ILE A 292 -3.41 0.93 -9.48
C ILE A 292 -3.25 0.82 -7.96
N LEU A 293 -2.03 0.92 -7.44
CA LEU A 293 -1.76 0.84 -6.01
C LEU A 293 -2.43 1.97 -5.22
N ALA A 294 -2.38 3.20 -5.74
CA ALA A 294 -3.07 4.34 -5.14
C ALA A 294 -4.60 4.22 -5.25
N ALA A 295 -5.11 3.75 -6.40
CA ALA A 295 -6.54 3.49 -6.59
C ALA A 295 -7.04 2.39 -5.63
N ALA A 296 -6.29 1.29 -5.48
CA ALA A 296 -6.64 0.19 -4.57
C ALA A 296 -6.80 0.66 -3.12
N SER A 297 -5.85 1.42 -2.57
CA SER A 297 -5.99 2.00 -1.21
C SER A 297 -7.21 2.89 -1.06
N LEU A 298 -7.50 3.72 -2.09
CA LEU A 298 -8.67 4.58 -2.09
C LEU A 298 -9.98 3.78 -2.16
N CYS A 299 -10.02 2.70 -2.92
CA CYS A 299 -11.15 1.78 -3.04
C CYS A 299 -11.39 0.99 -1.76
N GLN A 300 -10.33 0.50 -1.12
CA GLN A 300 -10.36 -0.16 0.19
C GLN A 300 -10.68 0.80 1.35
N ARG A 301 -10.65 2.11 1.10
CA ARG A 301 -10.86 3.19 2.08
C ARG A 301 -9.76 3.29 3.14
N ASP A 302 -8.56 2.81 2.84
CA ASP A 302 -7.37 2.99 3.67
C ASP A 302 -6.69 4.32 3.30
N LEU A 303 -7.22 5.41 3.88
CA LEU A 303 -6.68 6.75 3.64
C LEU A 303 -5.25 6.92 4.16
N PRO A 304 -4.87 6.44 5.38
CA PRO A 304 -3.48 6.47 5.84
C PRO A 304 -2.51 5.86 4.82
N GLU A 305 -2.84 4.68 4.28
CA GLU A 305 -1.99 4.00 3.30
C GLU A 305 -2.04 4.68 1.91
N ALA A 306 -3.17 5.25 1.53
CA ALA A 306 -3.30 6.02 0.29
C ALA A 306 -2.43 7.29 0.28
N ALA A 307 -2.15 7.90 1.44
CA ALA A 307 -1.43 9.17 1.54
C ALA A 307 -0.01 9.15 0.91
N PRO A 308 0.89 8.25 1.35
CA PRO A 308 2.22 8.14 0.76
C PRO A 308 2.14 7.74 -0.73
N ARG A 309 1.26 6.81 -1.10
CA ARG A 309 1.10 6.34 -2.50
C ARG A 309 0.70 7.46 -3.45
N LEU A 310 -0.25 8.31 -3.03
CA LEU A 310 -0.69 9.47 -3.78
C LEU A 310 0.41 10.53 -3.93
N ALA A 311 1.26 10.70 -2.91
CA ALA A 311 2.36 11.68 -2.95
C ALA A 311 3.43 11.34 -4.01
N LEU A 312 3.53 10.06 -4.40
CA LEU A 312 4.47 9.55 -5.41
C LEU A 312 3.95 9.68 -6.85
N LEU A 313 2.67 9.99 -7.03
CA LEU A 313 2.09 10.16 -8.36
C LEU A 313 2.51 11.50 -8.96
N ASN A 314 2.65 11.51 -10.29
CA ASN A 314 2.91 12.75 -11.02
C ASN A 314 1.68 13.68 -10.92
N LYS A 315 1.86 14.86 -10.31
CA LYS A 315 0.77 15.81 -10.06
C LYS A 315 0.24 16.50 -11.33
N SER A 316 0.99 16.46 -12.43
CA SER A 316 0.56 16.98 -13.74
C SER A 316 -0.23 15.97 -14.57
N ASP A 317 -0.27 14.71 -14.17
CA ASP A 317 -1.05 13.67 -14.84
C ASP A 317 -2.54 13.79 -14.46
N VAL A 318 -3.42 13.67 -15.46
CA VAL A 318 -4.88 13.80 -15.30
C VAL A 318 -5.43 12.68 -14.41
N GLU A 319 -4.94 11.44 -14.58
CA GLU A 319 -5.41 10.28 -13.82
C GLU A 319 -5.01 10.38 -12.36
N ALA A 320 -3.76 10.77 -12.10
CA ALA A 320 -3.28 11.07 -10.75
C ALA A 320 -4.08 12.21 -10.11
N ALA A 321 -4.37 13.28 -10.86
CA ALA A 321 -5.17 14.40 -10.38
C ALA A 321 -6.59 13.96 -9.95
N ARG A 322 -7.23 13.05 -10.70
CA ARG A 322 -8.55 12.50 -10.35
C ARG A 322 -8.51 11.69 -9.05
N LEU A 323 -7.46 10.88 -8.84
CA LEU A 323 -7.28 10.13 -7.59
C LEU A 323 -7.04 11.07 -6.40
N GLN A 324 -6.28 12.15 -6.59
CA GLN A 324 -6.07 13.18 -5.57
C GLN A 324 -7.38 13.91 -5.22
N TRP A 325 -8.19 14.24 -6.23
CA TRP A 325 -9.52 14.80 -6.03
C TRP A 325 -10.41 13.84 -5.24
N PHE A 326 -10.45 12.57 -5.62
CA PHE A 326 -11.26 11.57 -4.92
C PHE A 326 -10.81 11.39 -3.46
N ALA A 327 -9.50 11.41 -3.19
CA ALA A 327 -8.97 11.40 -1.83
C ALA A 327 -9.44 12.62 -1.00
N ALA A 328 -9.52 13.80 -1.62
CA ALA A 328 -10.05 15.01 -0.99
C ALA A 328 -11.57 14.99 -0.79
N VAL A 329 -12.30 14.24 -1.62
CA VAL A 329 -13.74 13.98 -1.44
C VAL A 329 -13.98 13.08 -0.22
N LEU A 330 -13.15 12.04 -0.04
CA LEU A 330 -13.26 11.12 1.10
C LEU A 330 -12.78 11.73 2.42
N ASP A 331 -11.74 12.58 2.38
CA ASP A 331 -11.13 13.18 3.57
C ASP A 331 -11.27 14.71 3.57
N THR A 332 -11.98 15.21 4.58
CA THR A 332 -12.16 16.66 4.80
C THR A 332 -10.85 17.41 5.06
N LYS A 333 -9.81 16.73 5.55
CA LYS A 333 -8.51 17.34 5.87
C LYS A 333 -7.60 17.51 4.66
N ARG A 334 -7.80 16.72 3.61
CA ARG A 334 -6.96 16.75 2.40
C ARG A 334 -7.32 17.92 1.49
N LYS A 335 -6.36 18.39 0.70
CA LYS A 335 -6.59 19.41 -0.33
C LYS A 335 -6.06 18.90 -1.65
N VAL A 336 -6.74 19.26 -2.74
CA VAL A 336 -6.26 18.99 -4.08
C VAL A 336 -5.03 19.87 -4.37
N PRO A 337 -3.91 19.31 -4.85
CA PRO A 337 -2.74 20.10 -5.21
C PRO A 337 -3.08 21.22 -6.20
N SER A 338 -2.52 22.42 -6.00
CA SER A 338 -2.79 23.59 -6.86
C SER A 338 -2.48 23.33 -8.34
N VAL A 339 -1.44 22.54 -8.63
CA VAL A 339 -1.03 22.14 -9.99
C VAL A 339 -2.09 21.30 -10.69
N SER A 340 -2.86 20.51 -9.94
CA SER A 340 -3.87 19.58 -10.50
C SER A 340 -5.23 20.26 -10.74
N GLN A 341 -5.52 21.38 -10.08
CA GLN A 341 -6.84 22.04 -10.16
C GLN A 341 -7.22 22.52 -11.58
N PRO A 342 -6.34 23.16 -12.37
CA PRO A 342 -6.71 23.61 -13.72
C PRO A 342 -7.10 22.45 -14.63
N ILE A 343 -6.37 21.33 -14.53
CA ILE A 343 -6.58 20.11 -15.31
C ILE A 343 -7.96 19.51 -14.98
N LEU A 344 -8.32 19.44 -13.70
CA LEU A 344 -9.59 18.90 -13.25
C LEU A 344 -10.80 19.75 -13.67
N ARG A 345 -10.67 21.08 -13.71
CA ARG A 345 -11.77 21.99 -14.10
C ARG A 345 -12.20 21.84 -15.56
N ILE A 346 -11.25 21.53 -16.45
CA ILE A 346 -11.52 21.33 -17.87
C ILE A 346 -11.86 19.87 -18.23
N ASP A 347 -11.55 18.92 -17.34
CA ASP A 347 -11.77 17.50 -17.57
C ASP A 347 -13.28 17.14 -17.65
N PRO A 348 -13.77 16.61 -18.79
CA PRO A 348 -15.17 16.21 -18.92
C PRO A 348 -15.60 15.09 -17.97
N LEU A 349 -14.71 14.14 -17.66
CA LEU A 349 -15.04 13.03 -16.76
C LEU A 349 -15.25 13.57 -15.33
N MET A 350 -14.39 14.48 -14.90
CA MET A 350 -14.53 15.19 -13.63
C MET A 350 -15.89 15.91 -13.53
N ARG A 351 -16.29 16.66 -14.56
CA ARG A 351 -17.61 17.33 -14.55
C ARG A 351 -18.77 16.38 -14.30
N ARG A 352 -18.70 15.14 -14.83
CA ARG A 352 -19.73 14.14 -14.59
C ARG A 352 -19.66 13.51 -13.20
N ASN A 353 -18.47 13.29 -12.64
CA ASN A 353 -18.34 12.83 -11.26
C ASN A 353 -18.89 13.87 -10.27
N ILE A 354 -18.66 15.16 -10.56
CA ILE A 354 -19.24 16.27 -9.80
C ILE A 354 -20.76 16.28 -9.94
N ASP A 355 -21.29 16.13 -11.17
CA ASP A 355 -22.73 16.01 -11.42
C ASP A 355 -23.35 14.85 -10.64
N LEU A 356 -22.71 13.67 -10.62
CA LEU A 356 -23.16 12.52 -9.83
C LEU A 356 -23.26 12.85 -8.34
N LEU A 357 -22.25 13.53 -7.77
CA LEU A 357 -22.29 13.95 -6.37
C LEU A 357 -23.45 14.92 -6.07
N LYS A 358 -23.68 15.90 -6.95
CA LYS A 358 -24.80 16.85 -6.83
C LYS A 358 -26.14 16.14 -6.90
N ARG A 359 -26.33 15.27 -7.89
CA ARG A 359 -27.56 14.49 -8.06
C ARG A 359 -27.81 13.50 -6.93
N THR A 360 -26.76 12.96 -6.32
CA THR A 360 -26.89 12.10 -5.14
C THR A 360 -27.46 12.88 -3.96
N ALA A 361 -27.10 14.16 -3.80
CA ALA A 361 -27.69 15.02 -2.78
C ALA A 361 -29.17 15.33 -3.06
N GLU A 362 -29.53 15.45 -4.33
CA GLU A 362 -30.89 15.73 -4.80
C GLU A 362 -31.78 14.48 -4.91
N GLY A 363 -31.19 13.28 -4.85
CA GLY A 363 -31.90 12.03 -5.06
C GLY A 363 -32.26 11.74 -6.52
N ASN A 364 -31.64 12.41 -7.50
CA ASN A 364 -31.97 12.25 -8.91
C ASN A 364 -31.14 11.14 -9.60
N PRO A 365 -31.75 10.03 -10.06
CA PRO A 365 -31.01 8.89 -10.62
C PRO A 365 -30.34 9.19 -11.97
N ARG A 366 -30.80 10.21 -12.71
CA ARG A 366 -30.38 10.49 -14.08
C ARG A 366 -29.81 11.90 -14.26
N GLY A 367 -28.67 12.01 -14.94
CA GLY A 367 -28.12 13.30 -15.38
C GLY A 367 -28.79 13.88 -16.62
N ASN A 368 -28.85 15.21 -16.72
CA ASN A 368 -29.32 15.93 -17.92
C ASN A 368 -28.27 15.99 -19.05
N THR A 369 -27.11 15.36 -18.85
CA THR A 369 -25.98 15.44 -19.79
C THR A 369 -26.05 14.36 -20.86
N THR A 370 -25.71 14.71 -22.11
CA THR A 370 -25.55 13.76 -23.20
C THR A 370 -24.33 12.86 -22.99
N TYR A 371 -24.49 11.55 -23.13
CA TYR A 371 -23.38 10.60 -23.04
C TYR A 371 -22.49 10.65 -24.26
N ARG A 372 -21.17 10.57 -24.04
CA ARG A 372 -20.17 10.42 -25.11
C ARG A 372 -19.85 8.94 -25.25
N ASN A 373 -19.47 8.50 -26.44
CA ASN A 373 -19.02 7.13 -26.65
C ASN A 373 -17.54 6.99 -26.27
N ARG A 374 -17.25 6.97 -24.97
CA ARG A 374 -15.93 6.64 -24.42
C ARG A 374 -16.06 5.58 -23.32
N PRO A 375 -15.00 4.81 -23.02
CA PRO A 375 -15.05 3.74 -22.03
C PRO A 375 -15.61 4.18 -20.66
N ALA A 376 -15.08 5.27 -20.09
CA ALA A 376 -15.55 5.79 -18.81
C ALA A 376 -17.00 6.30 -18.87
N ASP A 377 -17.38 7.01 -19.94
CA ASP A 377 -18.75 7.51 -20.14
C ASP A 377 -19.77 6.37 -20.26
N ARG A 378 -19.39 5.22 -20.84
CA ARG A 378 -20.21 4.00 -20.89
C ARG A 378 -20.49 3.45 -19.50
N LEU A 379 -19.49 3.35 -18.61
CA LEU A 379 -19.73 2.93 -17.22
C LEU A 379 -20.65 3.90 -16.49
N MET A 380 -20.53 5.21 -16.72
CA MET A 380 -21.43 6.19 -16.12
C MET A 380 -22.87 6.04 -16.60
N LEU A 381 -23.08 5.77 -17.89
CA LEU A 381 -24.39 5.45 -18.46
C LEU A 381 -25.00 4.21 -17.79
N LEU A 382 -24.22 3.13 -17.67
CA LEU A 382 -24.68 1.91 -16.99
C LEU A 382 -24.99 2.15 -15.50
N GLY A 383 -24.20 3.01 -14.84
CA GLY A 383 -24.46 3.49 -13.47
C GLY A 383 -25.79 4.23 -13.34
N ASP A 384 -26.10 5.14 -14.27
CA ASP A 384 -27.40 5.83 -14.29
C ASP A 384 -28.55 4.84 -14.57
N CYS A 385 -28.36 3.85 -15.46
CA CYS A 385 -29.34 2.77 -15.63
C CYS A 385 -29.58 2.02 -14.31
N ALA A 386 -28.53 1.68 -13.55
CA ALA A 386 -28.66 1.01 -12.26
C ALA A 386 -29.47 1.84 -11.23
N ARG A 387 -29.22 3.15 -11.17
CA ARG A 387 -29.95 4.07 -10.28
C ARG A 387 -31.42 4.20 -10.70
N MET A 388 -31.69 4.25 -12.00
CA MET A 388 -33.06 4.26 -12.51
C MET A 388 -33.81 2.96 -12.23
N ARG A 389 -33.13 1.81 -12.23
CA ARG A 389 -33.71 0.53 -11.80
C ARG A 389 -34.13 0.56 -10.33
N LEU A 390 -33.32 1.18 -9.46
CA LEU A 390 -33.65 1.38 -8.04
C LEU A 390 -34.86 2.30 -7.85
N ASP A 391 -35.01 3.32 -8.70
CA ASP A 391 -36.16 4.25 -8.74
C ASP A 391 -37.41 3.64 -9.42
N GLY A 392 -37.35 2.38 -9.89
CA GLY A 392 -38.45 1.71 -10.58
C GLY A 392 -38.71 2.20 -12.01
N ARG A 393 -37.76 2.89 -12.64
CA ARG A 393 -37.83 3.46 -14.00
C ARG A 393 -37.08 2.62 -15.03
N SER A 394 -37.17 1.28 -14.93
CA SER A 394 -36.41 0.36 -15.79
C SER A 394 -36.76 0.48 -17.29
N GLU A 395 -38.01 0.77 -17.65
CA GLU A 395 -38.42 0.97 -19.06
C GLU A 395 -37.81 2.24 -19.69
N GLU A 396 -37.71 3.33 -18.91
CA GLU A 396 -37.08 4.57 -19.36
C GLU A 396 -35.55 4.37 -19.49
N ALA A 397 -34.95 3.65 -18.54
CA ALA A 397 -33.54 3.29 -18.60
C ALA A 397 -33.22 2.42 -19.81
N LEU A 398 -34.10 1.47 -20.15
CA LEU A 398 -33.99 0.62 -21.33
C LEU A 398 -34.04 1.46 -22.61
N SER A 399 -35.05 2.34 -22.72
CA SER A 399 -35.20 3.23 -23.88
C SER A 399 -33.97 4.13 -24.06
N MET A 400 -33.40 4.63 -22.96
CA MET A 400 -32.18 5.44 -22.97
C MET A 400 -30.98 4.64 -23.47
N LEU A 401 -30.78 3.43 -22.94
CA LEU A 401 -29.67 2.56 -23.29
C LEU A 401 -29.74 2.13 -24.76
N GLU A 402 -30.91 1.68 -25.22
CA GLU A 402 -31.14 1.27 -26.62
C GLU A 402 -30.94 2.45 -27.59
N SER A 403 -31.41 3.65 -27.22
CA SER A 403 -31.20 4.85 -28.02
C SER A 403 -29.71 5.21 -28.14
N PHE A 404 -28.95 5.08 -27.04
CA PHE A 404 -27.50 5.29 -27.07
C PHE A 404 -26.80 4.23 -27.91
N MET A 405 -27.17 2.96 -27.75
CA MET A 405 -26.61 1.84 -28.50
C MET A 405 -26.85 2.04 -30.00
N LYS A 406 -28.09 2.31 -30.43
CA LYS A 406 -28.43 2.56 -31.82
C LYS A 406 -27.67 3.75 -32.42
N LYS A 407 -27.52 4.83 -31.66
CA LYS A 407 -26.78 6.03 -32.12
C LYS A 407 -25.30 5.76 -32.44
N HIS A 408 -24.69 4.79 -31.75
CA HIS A 408 -23.26 4.48 -31.86
C HIS A 408 -22.98 3.07 -32.41
N GLU A 409 -23.95 2.49 -33.12
CA GLU A 409 -23.87 1.14 -33.68
C GLU A 409 -22.69 0.97 -34.64
N GLU A 410 -22.54 1.92 -35.56
CA GLU A 410 -21.51 1.95 -36.61
C GLU A 410 -20.28 2.79 -36.23
N ASN A 411 -20.06 3.06 -34.95
CA ASN A 411 -18.88 3.83 -34.54
C ASN A 411 -17.58 3.07 -34.87
N VAL A 412 -16.61 3.75 -35.47
CA VAL A 412 -15.37 3.16 -35.98
C VAL A 412 -14.53 2.52 -34.88
N ASP A 413 -14.31 3.24 -33.77
CA ASP A 413 -13.38 2.80 -32.72
C ASP A 413 -14.07 1.97 -31.63
N LEU A 414 -15.32 2.33 -31.30
CA LEU A 414 -16.08 1.77 -30.20
C LEU A 414 -17.51 1.47 -30.67
N PRO A 415 -17.73 0.48 -31.53
CA PRO A 415 -19.09 0.08 -31.93
C PRO A 415 -19.87 -0.46 -30.73
N THR A 416 -21.17 -0.17 -30.66
CA THR A 416 -22.03 -0.68 -29.57
C THR A 416 -22.56 -2.09 -29.85
N THR A 417 -22.48 -2.58 -31.10
CA THR A 417 -22.75 -3.99 -31.46
C THR A 417 -21.83 -4.95 -30.70
N ALA A 418 -20.61 -4.50 -30.45
CA ALA A 418 -19.55 -5.16 -29.70
C ALA A 418 -19.62 -4.98 -28.18
N TRP A 419 -20.52 -4.14 -27.69
CA TRP A 419 -20.55 -3.74 -26.28
C TRP A 419 -21.35 -4.74 -25.44
N SER A 420 -20.67 -5.80 -25.03
CA SER A 420 -21.21 -6.93 -24.28
C SER A 420 -21.87 -6.51 -22.97
N GLN A 421 -21.21 -5.66 -22.18
CA GLN A 421 -21.73 -5.18 -20.90
C GLN A 421 -23.01 -4.35 -21.07
N GLY A 422 -23.10 -3.53 -22.12
CA GLY A 422 -24.32 -2.80 -22.46
C GLY A 422 -25.49 -3.74 -22.74
N ARG A 423 -25.24 -4.81 -23.50
CA ARG A 423 -26.24 -5.86 -23.78
C ARG A 423 -26.62 -6.66 -22.52
N VAL A 424 -25.68 -6.88 -21.61
CA VAL A 424 -25.97 -7.50 -20.30
C VAL A 424 -26.96 -6.63 -19.51
N VAL A 425 -26.73 -5.32 -19.42
CA VAL A 425 -27.63 -4.41 -18.71
C VAL A 425 -28.99 -4.32 -19.41
N ALA A 426 -29.03 -4.30 -20.75
CA ALA A 426 -30.29 -4.37 -21.50
C ALA A 426 -31.09 -5.64 -21.17
N ALA A 427 -30.43 -6.80 -21.05
CA ALA A 427 -31.08 -8.04 -20.63
C ALA A 427 -31.65 -7.94 -19.20
N LEU A 428 -30.92 -7.35 -18.26
CA LEU A 428 -31.40 -7.12 -16.89
C LEU A 428 -32.60 -6.16 -16.86
N LEU A 429 -32.58 -5.11 -17.67
CA LEU A 429 -33.71 -4.17 -17.80
C LEU A 429 -34.95 -4.84 -18.39
N HIS A 430 -34.78 -5.73 -19.36
CA HIS A 430 -35.88 -6.56 -19.85
C HIS A 430 -36.43 -7.52 -18.79
N LEU A 431 -35.59 -8.07 -17.91
CA LEU A 431 -36.05 -8.87 -16.77
C LEU A 431 -36.91 -8.03 -15.83
N ASP A 432 -36.46 -6.83 -15.46
CA ASP A 432 -37.23 -5.91 -14.63
C ASP A 432 -38.57 -5.49 -15.28
N ALA A 433 -38.59 -5.35 -16.61
CA ALA A 433 -39.77 -5.08 -17.41
C ALA A 433 -40.70 -6.30 -17.61
N ASN A 434 -40.44 -7.41 -16.90
CA ASN A 434 -41.18 -8.67 -17.00
C ASN A 434 -41.18 -9.29 -18.42
N ARG A 435 -40.06 -9.17 -19.16
CA ARG A 435 -39.84 -9.75 -20.49
C ARG A 435 -38.73 -10.82 -20.48
N PRO A 436 -38.91 -11.94 -19.73
CA PRO A 436 -37.84 -12.92 -19.52
C PRO A 436 -37.36 -13.61 -20.80
N ASN A 437 -38.26 -13.87 -21.76
CA ASN A 437 -37.88 -14.50 -23.03
C ASN A 437 -36.89 -13.65 -23.84
N THR A 438 -37.06 -12.33 -23.84
CA THR A 438 -36.15 -11.39 -24.52
C THR A 438 -34.79 -11.37 -23.83
N ALA A 439 -34.78 -11.31 -22.49
CA ALA A 439 -33.56 -11.37 -21.70
C ALA A 439 -32.78 -12.67 -21.94
N VAL A 440 -33.46 -13.81 -21.95
CA VAL A 440 -32.87 -15.13 -22.24
C VAL A 440 -32.31 -15.19 -23.66
N ARG A 441 -33.01 -14.62 -24.65
CA ARG A 441 -32.50 -14.56 -26.03
C ARG A 441 -31.19 -13.78 -26.12
N ILE A 442 -31.12 -12.61 -25.48
CA ILE A 442 -29.89 -11.80 -25.43
C ILE A 442 -28.78 -12.57 -24.72
N ALA A 443 -29.07 -13.20 -23.58
CA ALA A 443 -28.08 -13.96 -22.82
C ALA A 443 -27.56 -15.19 -23.59
N ARG A 444 -28.39 -15.89 -24.37
CA ARG A 444 -27.95 -17.02 -25.21
C ARG A 444 -26.99 -16.57 -26.30
N ASP A 445 -27.26 -15.44 -26.94
CA ASP A 445 -26.39 -14.87 -27.96
C ASP A 445 -25.05 -14.41 -27.35
N LEU A 446 -25.09 -13.69 -26.22
CA LEU A 446 -23.88 -13.29 -25.48
C LEU A 446 -23.08 -14.51 -25.01
N ARG A 447 -23.74 -15.57 -24.53
CA ARG A 447 -23.08 -16.81 -24.11
C ARG A 447 -22.34 -17.48 -25.28
N ALA A 448 -22.89 -17.43 -26.48
CA ALA A 448 -22.25 -18.03 -27.66
C ALA A 448 -21.05 -17.21 -28.14
N ASN A 449 -21.18 -15.88 -28.16
CA ASN A 449 -20.18 -15.00 -28.75
C ASN A 449 -19.10 -14.52 -27.77
N GLU A 450 -19.44 -14.38 -26.49
CA GLU A 450 -18.58 -13.79 -25.44
C GLU A 450 -18.62 -14.62 -24.13
N PRO A 451 -18.30 -15.94 -24.19
CA PRO A 451 -18.52 -16.88 -23.07
C PRO A 451 -17.63 -16.61 -21.84
N ARG A 452 -16.48 -15.95 -22.03
CA ARG A 452 -15.51 -15.68 -20.96
C ARG A 452 -15.68 -14.29 -20.35
N HIS A 453 -16.60 -13.48 -20.87
CA HIS A 453 -16.84 -12.13 -20.38
C HIS A 453 -17.46 -12.16 -18.96
N PRO A 454 -16.84 -11.54 -17.93
CA PRO A 454 -17.27 -11.64 -16.53
C PRO A 454 -18.75 -11.29 -16.29
N HIS A 455 -19.23 -10.18 -16.85
CA HIS A 455 -20.63 -9.76 -16.71
C HIS A 455 -21.62 -10.67 -17.45
N VAL A 456 -21.24 -11.23 -18.60
CA VAL A 456 -22.05 -12.24 -19.32
C VAL A 456 -22.19 -13.49 -18.47
N ARG A 457 -21.09 -13.92 -17.84
CA ARG A 457 -21.09 -15.08 -16.94
C ARG A 457 -22.01 -14.91 -15.76
N SER A 458 -21.94 -13.75 -15.10
CA SER A 458 -22.86 -13.42 -14.02
C SER A 458 -24.31 -13.26 -14.47
N LEU A 459 -24.59 -12.75 -15.68
CA LEU A 459 -25.95 -12.73 -16.23
C LEU A 459 -26.52 -14.14 -16.42
N VAL A 460 -25.74 -15.04 -17.02
CA VAL A 460 -26.17 -16.43 -17.23
C VAL A 460 -26.38 -17.13 -15.88
N ARG A 461 -25.53 -16.87 -14.88
CA ARG A 461 -25.75 -17.37 -13.51
C ARG A 461 -27.05 -16.85 -12.91
N ILE A 462 -27.34 -15.55 -13.04
CA ILE A 462 -28.61 -14.97 -12.57
C ILE A 462 -29.80 -15.66 -13.23
N LEU A 463 -29.78 -15.83 -14.55
CA LEU A 463 -30.85 -16.51 -15.28
C LEU A 463 -30.96 -17.99 -14.90
N ASN A 464 -29.85 -18.63 -14.55
CA ASN A 464 -29.84 -19.99 -14.04
C ASN A 464 -30.46 -20.12 -12.64
N GLU A 465 -30.16 -19.19 -11.73
CA GLU A 465 -30.80 -19.12 -10.41
C GLU A 465 -32.33 -18.90 -10.53
N LEU A 466 -32.79 -18.24 -11.60
CA LEU A 466 -34.20 -18.05 -11.92
C LEU A 466 -34.84 -19.23 -12.68
N GLY A 467 -34.08 -20.29 -12.99
CA GLY A 467 -34.58 -21.44 -13.76
C GLY A 467 -34.82 -21.18 -15.25
N LEU A 468 -34.30 -20.08 -15.79
CA LEU A 468 -34.53 -19.63 -17.17
C LEU A 468 -33.44 -20.07 -18.16
N LEU A 469 -32.25 -20.37 -17.67
CA LEU A 469 -31.10 -20.76 -18.50
C LEU A 469 -30.20 -21.76 -17.78
N GLU A 470 -29.46 -22.58 -18.52
CA GLU A 470 -28.50 -23.51 -17.94
C GLU A 470 -27.20 -22.79 -17.53
N ARG A 471 -26.58 -23.29 -16.45
CA ARG A 471 -25.30 -22.81 -15.93
C ARG A 471 -24.18 -23.05 -16.94
N MET A 472 -23.16 -22.18 -16.91
CA MET A 472 -21.93 -22.38 -17.68
C MET A 472 -20.88 -23.16 -16.88
N ALA A 473 -19.96 -23.80 -17.61
CA ALA A 473 -18.77 -24.42 -17.03
C ALA A 473 -17.89 -23.38 -16.31
N THR A 474 -17.19 -23.79 -15.25
CA THR A 474 -16.26 -22.93 -14.50
C THR A 474 -15.14 -22.39 -15.41
N GLU A 475 -14.75 -21.13 -15.21
CA GLU A 475 -13.71 -20.49 -16.00
C GLU A 475 -12.32 -20.91 -15.50
N PRO A 476 -11.44 -21.50 -16.33
CA PRO A 476 -10.16 -22.06 -15.88
C PRO A 476 -9.22 -21.02 -15.29
N THR A 477 -9.21 -19.79 -15.82
CA THR A 477 -8.33 -18.71 -15.35
C THR A 477 -8.78 -18.09 -14.03
N LYS A 478 -10.03 -18.37 -13.59
CA LYS A 478 -10.69 -17.74 -12.43
C LYS A 478 -10.79 -16.20 -12.54
N MET A 479 -10.63 -15.65 -13.75
CA MET A 479 -10.81 -14.23 -14.06
C MET A 479 -12.29 -13.88 -14.21
N THR A 480 -13.06 -14.17 -13.16
CA THR A 480 -14.50 -13.92 -13.09
C THR A 480 -14.82 -13.05 -11.88
N LEU A 481 -16.09 -12.62 -11.79
CA LEU A 481 -16.61 -12.10 -10.54
C LEU A 481 -16.63 -13.22 -9.49
N LEU A 482 -16.44 -12.87 -8.21
CA LEU A 482 -16.33 -13.85 -7.12
C LEU A 482 -17.52 -14.81 -7.03
N VAL A 483 -18.71 -14.32 -7.39
CA VAL A 483 -19.95 -15.10 -7.33
C VAL A 483 -20.04 -16.23 -8.34
N ASP A 484 -19.16 -16.21 -9.34
CA ASP A 484 -19.01 -17.27 -10.33
C ASP A 484 -17.87 -18.25 -9.94
N SER A 485 -17.21 -18.04 -8.79
CA SER A 485 -16.16 -18.92 -8.25
C SER A 485 -16.71 -20.00 -7.32
N GLU A 486 -15.92 -21.06 -7.08
CA GLU A 486 -16.33 -22.24 -6.29
C GLU A 486 -16.24 -22.06 -4.76
N GLY A 487 -15.87 -20.87 -4.28
CA GLY A 487 -15.71 -20.56 -2.85
C GLY A 487 -16.89 -19.86 -2.18
N ASP A 488 -16.76 -19.58 -0.88
CA ASP A 488 -17.70 -18.73 -0.13
C ASP A 488 -17.51 -17.26 -0.52
N TRP A 489 -18.10 -16.90 -1.65
CA TRP A 489 -18.04 -15.54 -2.18
C TRP A 489 -18.65 -14.52 -1.20
N MET A 490 -19.58 -14.90 -0.31
CA MET A 490 -20.21 -13.93 0.60
C MET A 490 -19.23 -13.40 1.64
N ARG A 491 -18.29 -14.26 2.09
CA ARG A 491 -17.22 -13.87 3.00
C ARG A 491 -16.16 -13.03 2.30
N ASP A 492 -15.78 -13.41 1.09
CA ASP A 492 -14.65 -12.81 0.39
C ASP A 492 -15.04 -11.55 -0.42
N TRP A 493 -16.34 -11.37 -0.72
CA TRP A 493 -16.84 -10.22 -1.49
C TRP A 493 -16.48 -8.85 -0.89
N PRO A 494 -16.71 -8.59 0.41
CA PRO A 494 -16.35 -7.31 1.01
C PRO A 494 -14.85 -7.01 0.99
N ILE A 495 -14.02 -8.05 0.86
CA ILE A 495 -12.56 -7.96 0.85
C ILE A 495 -12.08 -7.64 -0.56
N LEU A 496 -12.49 -8.44 -1.57
CA LEU A 496 -11.97 -8.27 -2.93
C LEU A 496 -12.74 -7.20 -3.73
N HIS A 497 -14.08 -7.14 -3.59
CA HIS A 497 -14.95 -6.23 -4.33
C HIS A 497 -15.43 -5.06 -3.45
N THR A 498 -14.47 -4.29 -2.92
CA THR A 498 -14.69 -3.20 -1.95
C THR A 498 -15.66 -2.12 -2.42
N VAL A 499 -15.75 -1.88 -3.73
CA VAL A 499 -16.55 -0.81 -4.35
C VAL A 499 -17.88 -1.28 -4.95
N HIS A 500 -18.10 -2.60 -5.07
CA HIS A 500 -19.36 -3.14 -5.59
C HIS A 500 -20.27 -3.63 -4.47
N VAL A 501 -21.56 -3.33 -4.57
CA VAL A 501 -22.57 -3.90 -3.66
C VAL A 501 -22.61 -5.42 -3.80
N SER A 502 -22.83 -6.12 -2.69
CA SER A 502 -22.97 -7.59 -2.74
C SER A 502 -24.26 -7.98 -3.48
N PRO A 503 -24.26 -9.08 -4.26
CA PRO A 503 -25.47 -9.57 -4.92
C PRO A 503 -26.62 -9.90 -3.97
N ARG A 504 -26.31 -10.30 -2.73
CA ARG A 504 -27.30 -10.59 -1.69
C ARG A 504 -27.03 -9.72 -0.46
N LEU A 505 -28.09 -9.14 0.09
CA LEU A 505 -28.04 -8.20 1.22
C LEU A 505 -28.73 -8.75 2.48
N GLY A 506 -28.85 -10.08 2.60
CA GLY A 506 -29.54 -10.71 3.74
C GLY A 506 -28.81 -10.56 5.08
N SER A 507 -27.48 -10.42 5.08
CA SER A 507 -26.70 -10.27 6.30
C SER A 507 -26.45 -8.79 6.65
N THR A 508 -26.28 -8.51 7.94
CA THR A 508 -25.86 -7.17 8.41
C THR A 508 -24.47 -6.80 7.88
N ALA A 509 -23.56 -7.76 7.72
CA ALA A 509 -22.24 -7.53 7.13
C ALA A 509 -22.35 -7.07 5.67
N SER A 510 -23.16 -7.76 4.87
CA SER A 510 -23.40 -7.42 3.45
C SER A 510 -24.04 -6.03 3.30
N ARG A 511 -24.94 -5.64 4.19
CA ARG A 511 -25.54 -4.28 4.18
C ARG A 511 -24.54 -3.20 4.58
N LYS A 512 -23.70 -3.46 5.59
CA LYS A 512 -22.60 -2.56 5.96
C LYS A 512 -21.63 -2.38 4.80
N HIS A 513 -21.27 -3.46 4.13
CA HIS A 513 -20.45 -3.44 2.92
C HIS A 513 -21.10 -2.62 1.82
N ALA A 514 -22.36 -2.91 1.47
CA ALA A 514 -23.09 -2.21 0.42
C ALA A 514 -23.16 -0.69 0.65
N ALA A 515 -23.40 -0.24 1.89
CA ALA A 515 -23.37 1.18 2.24
C ALA A 515 -21.99 1.84 2.04
N ARG A 516 -20.90 1.10 2.29
CA ARG A 516 -19.52 1.57 2.06
C ARG A 516 -19.12 1.53 0.58
N ALA A 517 -19.71 0.62 -0.18
CA ALA A 517 -19.48 0.47 -1.61
C ALA A 517 -20.19 1.56 -2.41
N ASN A 518 -21.52 1.63 -2.32
CA ASN A 518 -22.33 2.58 -3.06
C ASN A 518 -23.61 2.99 -2.30
N ALA A 519 -23.70 4.26 -1.91
CA ALA A 519 -24.77 4.82 -1.10
C ALA A 519 -26.15 4.73 -1.80
N TRP A 520 -26.18 4.73 -3.13
CA TRP A 520 -27.43 4.62 -3.90
C TRP A 520 -28.23 3.37 -3.58
N ILE A 521 -27.63 2.32 -3.00
CA ILE A 521 -28.33 1.10 -2.59
C ILE A 521 -29.46 1.33 -1.56
N VAL A 522 -29.49 2.50 -0.90
CA VAL A 522 -30.59 2.88 -0.01
C VAL A 522 -31.84 3.33 -0.76
N HIS A 523 -31.67 3.74 -2.03
CA HIS A 523 -32.72 4.33 -2.83
C HIS A 523 -33.71 3.23 -3.27
N SER A 524 -34.99 3.53 -3.14
CA SER A 524 -36.08 2.72 -3.68
C SER A 524 -37.22 3.64 -4.12
N LYS A 525 -38.26 3.07 -4.72
CA LYS A 525 -39.49 3.78 -5.09
C LYS A 525 -40.14 4.53 -3.92
N GLU A 526 -39.94 4.05 -2.69
CA GLU A 526 -40.50 4.61 -1.46
C GLU A 526 -39.51 5.50 -0.69
N GLN A 527 -38.23 5.50 -1.07
CA GLN A 527 -37.16 6.10 -0.27
C GLN A 527 -36.08 6.75 -1.14
N SER A 528 -35.83 8.04 -0.92
CA SER A 528 -34.77 8.77 -1.62
C SER A 528 -33.43 8.73 -0.88
N ILE A 529 -32.32 8.69 -1.63
CA ILE A 529 -30.95 8.83 -1.11
C ILE A 529 -30.67 10.24 -0.56
N SER A 530 -31.40 11.26 -1.02
CA SER A 530 -31.27 12.66 -0.57
C SER A 530 -31.34 12.80 0.95
N ASP A 531 -32.11 11.93 1.61
CA ASP A 531 -32.39 12.03 3.05
C ASP A 531 -31.34 11.30 3.91
N PHE A 532 -30.44 10.54 3.27
CA PHE A 532 -29.52 9.62 3.94
C PHE A 532 -28.07 9.67 3.45
N TYR A 533 -27.73 10.34 2.35
CA TYR A 533 -26.39 10.28 1.74
C TYR A 533 -25.24 10.66 2.69
N ASN A 534 -25.48 11.60 3.62
CA ASN A 534 -24.51 12.07 4.60
C ASN A 534 -24.42 11.20 5.87
N ARG A 535 -25.25 10.16 6.00
CA ARG A 535 -25.31 9.34 7.22
C ARG A 535 -24.25 8.25 7.22
N THR A 536 -23.51 8.16 8.32
CA THR A 536 -22.52 7.10 8.55
C THR A 536 -23.14 5.72 8.79
N ASN A 537 -24.36 5.67 9.33
CA ASN A 537 -25.11 4.43 9.59
C ASN A 537 -26.13 4.10 8.48
N LEU A 538 -25.81 4.42 7.22
CA LEU A 538 -26.70 4.22 6.07
C LEU A 538 -27.21 2.79 5.93
N TRP A 539 -26.40 1.80 6.31
CA TRP A 539 -26.73 0.37 6.21
C TRP A 539 -28.02 -0.03 6.95
N LYS A 540 -28.44 0.73 7.98
CA LYS A 540 -29.70 0.50 8.71
C LYS A 540 -30.95 0.91 7.93
N LYS A 541 -30.77 1.74 6.90
CA LYS A 541 -31.84 2.32 6.08
C LYS A 541 -31.97 1.65 4.71
N ILE A 542 -31.13 0.64 4.42
CA ILE A 542 -31.24 -0.15 3.20
C ILE A 542 -32.54 -0.96 3.28
N PRO A 543 -33.45 -0.83 2.30
CA PRO A 543 -34.77 -1.48 2.33
C PRO A 543 -34.72 -2.98 2.03
N TYR A 544 -33.58 -3.47 1.55
CA TYR A 544 -33.37 -4.87 1.17
C TYR A 544 -32.86 -5.70 2.35
N ASN A 545 -33.65 -6.71 2.74
CA ASN A 545 -33.48 -7.46 3.99
C ASN A 545 -33.75 -8.97 3.82
N GLY A 546 -33.19 -9.63 2.81
CA GLY A 546 -33.38 -11.07 2.59
C GLY A 546 -34.78 -11.46 2.09
N GLU A 547 -35.84 -10.90 2.70
CA GLU A 547 -37.23 -10.92 2.23
C GLU A 547 -37.40 -10.01 1.02
N ASN A 548 -36.98 -8.75 1.12
CA ASN A 548 -36.91 -7.83 -0.01
C ASN A 548 -35.52 -7.87 -0.63
N GLN A 549 -35.45 -8.18 -1.93
CA GLN A 549 -34.20 -8.21 -2.69
C GLN A 549 -34.11 -7.00 -3.63
N PRO A 550 -32.90 -6.46 -3.86
CA PRO A 550 -32.70 -5.46 -4.90
C PRO A 550 -32.93 -6.07 -6.29
N PRO A 551 -33.10 -5.25 -7.34
CA PRO A 551 -33.14 -5.73 -8.72
C PRO A 551 -31.97 -6.68 -9.03
N HIS A 552 -32.24 -7.79 -9.73
CA HIS A 552 -31.21 -8.78 -10.01
C HIS A 552 -30.03 -8.18 -10.79
N GLY A 553 -28.80 -8.56 -10.43
CA GLY A 553 -27.60 -8.10 -11.14
C GLY A 553 -27.24 -6.63 -10.92
N LEU A 554 -27.80 -5.96 -9.91
CA LEU A 554 -27.47 -4.57 -9.58
C LEU A 554 -25.95 -4.33 -9.42
N TYR A 555 -25.26 -5.28 -8.79
CA TYR A 555 -23.80 -5.28 -8.60
C TYR A 555 -22.96 -5.25 -9.90
N LEU A 556 -23.56 -5.56 -11.05
CA LEU A 556 -22.86 -5.59 -12.35
C LEU A 556 -22.70 -4.20 -12.99
N HIS A 557 -23.43 -3.20 -12.50
CA HIS A 557 -23.50 -1.88 -13.14
C HIS A 557 -23.88 -0.73 -12.20
N LEU A 558 -24.11 -0.98 -10.90
CA LEU A 558 -24.26 0.11 -9.92
C LEU A 558 -22.90 0.73 -9.58
N TYR A 559 -22.40 1.49 -10.54
CA TYR A 559 -21.12 2.19 -10.44
C TYR A 559 -21.22 3.47 -9.60
N GLY A 560 -20.10 3.86 -9.01
CA GLY A 560 -19.96 5.11 -8.27
C GLY A 560 -19.22 6.17 -9.08
N ILE A 561 -18.20 6.76 -8.46
CA ILE A 561 -17.29 7.72 -9.09
C ILE A 561 -16.34 6.95 -10.01
N ILE A 562 -16.28 7.33 -11.28
CA ILE A 562 -15.44 6.66 -12.29
C ILE A 562 -14.17 7.46 -12.53
N THR A 563 -13.02 6.78 -12.59
CA THR A 563 -11.77 7.35 -13.11
C THR A 563 -11.21 6.46 -14.22
N THR A 564 -10.05 6.82 -14.76
CA THR A 564 -9.27 5.94 -15.63
C THR A 564 -7.91 5.67 -15.02
N VAL A 565 -7.37 4.48 -15.29
CA VAL A 565 -5.99 4.11 -14.99
C VAL A 565 -5.38 3.53 -16.26
N ALA A 566 -4.37 4.21 -16.82
CA ALA A 566 -3.83 3.94 -18.14
C ALA A 566 -4.91 3.84 -19.23
N GLY A 567 -5.93 4.70 -19.16
CA GLY A 567 -7.06 4.72 -20.10
C GLY A 567 -8.16 3.68 -19.84
N MET A 568 -7.91 2.68 -19.00
CA MET A 568 -8.92 1.71 -18.57
C MET A 568 -9.87 2.35 -17.55
N PRO A 569 -11.20 2.32 -17.76
CA PRO A 569 -12.13 2.89 -16.80
C PRO A 569 -12.25 1.99 -15.55
N VAL A 570 -12.23 2.60 -14.37
CA VAL A 570 -12.33 1.89 -13.08
C VAL A 570 -13.32 2.59 -12.16
N ASP A 571 -13.99 1.82 -11.30
CA ASP A 571 -14.94 2.34 -10.31
C ASP A 571 -14.25 2.55 -8.96
N LEU A 572 -14.36 3.76 -8.42
CA LEU A 572 -13.88 4.11 -7.10
C LEU A 572 -14.97 3.96 -6.02
N GLY A 573 -16.20 3.61 -6.43
CA GLY A 573 -17.38 3.51 -5.59
C GLY A 573 -17.96 4.88 -5.23
N LEU A 574 -19.04 4.87 -4.46
CA LEU A 574 -19.69 6.09 -3.94
C LEU A 574 -20.12 5.84 -2.48
N PRO A 575 -19.18 5.89 -1.52
CA PRO A 575 -19.45 5.52 -0.14
C PRO A 575 -20.46 6.46 0.52
N SER A 576 -21.21 5.94 1.49
CA SER A 576 -22.03 6.75 2.39
C SER A 576 -21.18 7.69 3.25
N GLY A 577 -21.77 8.82 3.67
CA GLY A 577 -21.12 9.75 4.60
C GLY A 577 -20.36 10.91 3.93
N ILE A 578 -20.45 11.03 2.60
CA ILE A 578 -19.87 12.17 1.88
C ILE A 578 -20.69 13.43 2.21
N ASN A 579 -20.04 14.44 2.79
CA ASN A 579 -20.67 15.71 3.09
C ASN A 579 -20.55 16.68 1.90
N ILE A 580 -21.61 16.74 1.10
CA ILE A 580 -21.70 17.55 -0.12
C ILE A 580 -21.57 19.06 0.18
N GLU A 581 -22.09 19.56 1.30
CA GLU A 581 -21.95 20.96 1.70
C GLU A 581 -20.49 21.33 1.97
N ASN A 582 -19.75 20.45 2.64
CA ASN A 582 -18.32 20.62 2.85
C ASN A 582 -17.54 20.63 1.52
N LEU A 583 -17.93 19.80 0.56
CA LEU A 583 -17.30 19.80 -0.77
C LEU A 583 -17.53 21.12 -1.51
N ARG A 584 -18.74 21.70 -1.44
CA ARG A 584 -19.04 23.03 -2.01
C ARG A 584 -18.19 24.13 -1.34
N ALA A 585 -18.11 24.11 -0.01
CA ALA A 585 -17.31 25.09 0.73
C ALA A 585 -15.80 25.04 0.40
N ARG A 586 -15.32 23.89 -0.09
CA ARG A 586 -13.92 23.66 -0.48
C ARG A 586 -13.66 23.79 -1.99
N ASP A 587 -14.66 24.25 -2.76
CA ASP A 587 -14.60 24.36 -4.24
C ASP A 587 -14.22 23.03 -4.92
N LEU A 588 -14.72 21.90 -4.39
CA LEU A 588 -14.49 20.56 -4.96
C LEU A 588 -15.62 20.10 -5.90
N ILE A 589 -16.80 20.74 -5.83
CA ILE A 589 -17.98 20.45 -6.65
C ILE A 589 -18.74 21.71 -7.05
#